data_AF-A0A099KUD7-F1
#
_entry.id   AF-A0A099KUD7-F1
#
_cell.length_a   1.000
_cell.length_b   1.000
_cell.length_c   1.000
_cell.angle_alpha   90.00
_cell.angle_beta   90.00
_cell.angle_gamma   90.00
#
_symmetry.space_group_name_H-M   'P 1'
#
loop_
_entity.id
_entity.type
_entity.pdbx_description
1 polymer ?
#
loop_
_entity_poly.entity_id
_entity_poly.type
_entity_poly.pdbx_seq_one_letter_code
_entity_poly.pdbx_strand_id
1 'polypeptide(L)'
;MEISKIKHRKVIETTLKVYYKKFIYSESSLIKINCKLVSANLGIDERIYRHLIEYHYNKKFGMKNNEGKTIDIFTLKKEYMYVNYPLLVSINADLQLENNKFLLPIWISSAALVVAAIGVWVKFTT
;
A
#
# COMPACT_ATOMS: atom_id res chain seq x y z
N MET A 1 8.07 14.58 -12.37
CA MET A 1 6.80 14.05 -12.93
C MET A 1 6.81 12.51 -13.01
N GLU A 2 7.31 11.82 -11.98
CA GLU A 2 7.40 10.33 -11.96
C GLU A 2 6.76 9.69 -10.72
N ILE A 3 6.63 10.46 -9.63
CA ILE A 3 6.15 9.97 -8.34
C ILE A 3 4.64 9.61 -8.38
N SER A 4 3.88 10.23 -9.29
CA SER A 4 2.42 10.02 -9.42
C SER A 4 2.02 8.66 -10.00
N LYS A 5 2.88 8.01 -10.81
CA LYS A 5 2.54 6.71 -11.43
C LYS A 5 2.78 5.52 -10.50
N ILE A 6 3.60 5.69 -9.47
CA ILE A 6 3.89 4.61 -8.53
C ILE A 6 2.76 4.58 -7.50
N LYS A 7 1.77 3.72 -7.75
CA LYS A 7 0.66 3.50 -6.84
C LYS A 7 1.25 3.09 -5.47
N HIS A 8 1.00 3.88 -4.42
CA HIS A 8 1.52 3.62 -3.06
C HIS A 8 1.34 2.16 -2.61
N ARG A 9 0.22 1.54 -3.00
CA ARG A 9 -0.04 0.13 -2.78
C ARG A 9 1.08 -0.78 -3.34
N LYS A 10 1.53 -0.53 -4.56
CA LYS A 10 2.53 -1.36 -5.25
C LYS A 10 3.87 -1.35 -4.51
N VAL A 11 4.24 -0.23 -3.91
CA VAL A 11 5.47 -0.09 -3.11
C VAL A 11 5.36 -0.91 -1.82
N ILE A 12 4.23 -0.81 -1.11
CA ILE A 12 3.99 -1.59 0.11
C ILE A 12 3.95 -3.09 -0.22
N GLU A 13 3.16 -3.50 -1.21
CA GLU A 13 3.03 -4.90 -1.63
C GLU A 13 4.37 -5.50 -2.05
N THR A 14 5.18 -4.75 -2.80
CA THR A 14 6.50 -5.22 -3.23
C THR A 14 7.44 -5.36 -2.03
N THR A 15 7.44 -4.37 -1.12
CA THR A 15 8.26 -4.43 0.10
C THR A 15 7.83 -5.61 0.98
N LEU A 16 6.53 -5.83 1.17
CA LEU A 16 6.01 -6.98 1.91
C LEU A 16 6.41 -8.30 1.27
N LYS A 17 6.24 -8.47 -0.05
CA LYS A 17 6.62 -9.70 -0.75
C LYS A 17 8.10 -10.02 -0.61
N VAL A 18 8.97 -9.03 -0.77
CA VAL A 18 10.43 -9.21 -0.68
C VAL A 18 10.84 -9.65 0.73
N TYR A 19 10.22 -9.11 1.78
CA TYR A 19 10.61 -9.40 3.17
C TYR A 19 9.72 -10.41 3.89
N TYR A 20 8.66 -10.93 3.25
CA TYR A 20 7.72 -11.90 3.83
C TYR A 20 8.44 -13.13 4.40
N LYS A 21 9.31 -13.74 3.60
CA LYS A 21 10.09 -14.91 4.03
C LYS A 21 11.03 -14.56 5.19
N LYS A 22 11.65 -13.39 5.14
CA LYS A 22 12.58 -12.93 6.19
C LYS A 22 11.85 -12.64 7.51
N PHE A 23 10.58 -12.23 7.44
CA PHE A 23 9.74 -12.03 8.61
C PHE A 23 9.36 -13.34 9.30
N ILE A 24 8.91 -14.36 8.54
CA ILE A 24 8.48 -15.65 9.11
C ILE A 24 9.56 -16.28 9.99
N TYR A 25 10.83 -16.11 9.62
CA TYR A 25 11.97 -16.66 10.36
C TYR A 25 12.62 -15.66 11.34
N SER A 26 12.08 -14.46 11.49
CA SER A 26 12.66 -13.41 12.36
C SER A 26 11.80 -13.23 13.62
N GLU A 27 12.39 -13.43 14.80
CA GLU A 27 11.77 -13.10 16.09
C GLU A 27 11.56 -11.59 16.29
N SER A 28 12.28 -10.74 15.55
CA SER A 28 12.17 -9.28 15.65
C SER A 28 11.14 -8.71 14.68
N SER A 29 10.26 -7.85 15.20
CA SER A 29 9.26 -7.10 14.42
C SER A 29 9.86 -6.00 13.51
N LEU A 30 11.08 -5.57 13.81
CA LEU A 30 11.85 -4.59 13.05
C LEU A 30 12.82 -5.29 12.10
N ILE A 31 12.55 -5.21 10.81
CA ILE A 31 13.38 -5.86 9.79
C ILE A 31 14.23 -4.81 9.10
N LYS A 32 15.55 -5.06 9.04
CA LYS A 32 16.47 -4.26 8.22
C LYS A 32 16.15 -4.43 6.74
N ILE A 33 15.80 -3.33 6.09
CA ILE A 33 15.55 -3.23 4.65
C ILE A 33 16.82 -2.86 3.93
N ASN A 34 17.01 -3.50 2.78
CA ASN A 34 17.89 -3.05 1.71
C ASN A 34 17.07 -2.24 0.69
N CYS A 35 17.23 -0.92 0.71
CA CYS A 35 16.51 0.00 -0.17
C CYS A 35 16.83 -0.26 -1.65
N LYS A 36 18.08 -0.61 -1.96
CA LYS A 36 18.54 -0.94 -3.31
C LYS A 36 17.84 -2.15 -3.91
N LEU A 37 17.58 -3.19 -3.11
CA LEU A 37 16.86 -4.39 -3.56
C LEU A 37 15.38 -4.09 -3.87
N VAL A 38 14.74 -3.26 -3.07
CA VAL A 38 13.33 -2.92 -3.28
C VAL A 38 13.17 -1.94 -4.44
N SER A 39 14.07 -0.96 -4.54
CA SER A 39 14.06 0.02 -5.63
C SER A 39 14.33 -0.64 -6.98
N ALA A 40 15.24 -1.62 -7.04
CA ALA A 40 15.48 -2.43 -8.24
C ALA A 40 14.23 -3.21 -8.69
N ASN A 41 13.49 -3.82 -7.76
CA ASN A 41 12.23 -4.52 -8.07
C ASN A 41 11.12 -3.58 -8.52
N LEU A 42 11.16 -2.32 -8.08
CA LEU A 42 10.20 -1.29 -8.47
C LEU A 42 10.61 -0.56 -9.75
N GLY A 43 11.84 -0.75 -10.24
CA GLY A 43 12.39 -0.04 -11.39
C GLY A 43 12.63 1.45 -11.11
N ILE A 44 12.91 1.82 -9.85
CA ILE A 44 13.10 3.22 -9.43
C ILE A 44 14.46 3.42 -8.77
N ASP A 45 14.94 4.67 -8.78
CA ASP A 45 16.16 5.05 -8.09
C ASP A 45 16.03 4.83 -6.57
N GLU A 46 17.09 4.33 -5.95
CA GLU A 46 17.17 4.10 -4.51
C GLU A 46 16.90 5.40 -3.72
N ARG A 47 17.39 6.55 -4.18
CA ARG A 47 17.13 7.85 -3.52
C ARG A 47 15.66 8.23 -3.58
N ILE A 48 15.01 7.99 -4.72
CA ILE A 48 13.57 8.27 -4.87
C ILE A 48 12.77 7.35 -3.96
N TYR A 49 13.10 6.06 -3.91
CA TYR A 49 12.48 5.13 -2.97
C TYR A 49 12.68 5.61 -1.53
N ARG A 50 13.93 5.90 -1.13
CA ARG A 50 14.26 6.34 0.24
C ARG A 50 13.48 7.58 0.66
N HIS A 51 13.44 8.59 -0.21
CA HIS A 51 12.67 9.81 0.02
C HIS A 51 11.16 9.54 0.08
N LEU A 52 10.63 8.64 -0.78
CA LEU A 52 9.24 8.23 -0.75
C LEU A 52 8.87 7.59 0.59
N ILE A 53 9.68 6.66 1.11
CA ILE A 53 9.32 5.96 2.35
C ILE A 53 9.58 6.80 3.62
N GLU A 54 10.64 7.60 3.66
CA GLU A 54 10.89 8.52 4.77
C GLU A 54 9.84 9.65 4.83
N TYR A 55 9.53 10.29 3.70
CA TYR A 55 8.72 11.50 3.70
C TYR A 55 7.23 11.22 3.46
N HIS A 56 6.88 10.35 2.51
CA HIS A 56 5.47 10.12 2.17
C HIS A 56 4.80 9.07 3.06
N TYR A 57 5.47 7.97 3.40
CA TYR A 57 4.82 6.91 4.16
C TYR A 57 4.67 7.23 5.64
N ASN A 58 5.71 7.71 6.30
CA ASN A 58 5.60 8.12 7.69
C ASN A 58 4.66 9.31 7.87
N LYS A 59 4.63 10.28 6.94
CA LYS A 59 3.70 11.42 7.02
C LYS A 59 2.24 11.02 6.77
N LYS A 60 1.99 10.06 5.87
CA LYS A 60 0.63 9.67 5.46
C LYS A 60 0.03 8.58 6.34
N PHE A 61 0.85 7.67 6.84
CA PHE A 61 0.40 6.47 7.56
C PHE A 61 1.06 6.31 8.94
N GLY A 62 1.90 7.25 9.37
CA GLY A 62 2.47 7.25 10.72
C GLY A 62 1.35 7.28 11.75
N MET A 63 1.26 6.23 12.56
CA MET A 63 0.26 6.12 13.60
C MET A 63 0.78 6.80 14.86
N LYS A 64 -0.05 7.57 15.55
CA LYS A 64 0.29 8.06 16.89
C LYS A 64 -0.10 7.00 17.90
N ASN A 65 0.83 6.62 18.77
CA ASN A 65 0.53 5.79 19.93
C ASN A 65 -0.38 6.55 20.91
N ASN A 66 -0.98 5.85 21.88
CA ASN A 66 -1.82 6.42 22.94
C ASN A 66 -1.12 7.52 23.76
N GLU A 67 0.21 7.55 23.75
CA GLU A 67 1.03 8.58 24.40
C GLU A 67 1.36 9.78 23.47
N GLY A 68 0.74 9.85 22.28
CA GLY A 68 0.97 10.90 21.29
C GLY A 68 2.27 10.74 20.47
N LYS A 69 3.09 9.72 20.75
CA LYS A 69 4.34 9.43 20.05
C LYS A 69 4.07 8.80 18.68
N THR A 70 4.62 9.38 17.61
CA THR A 70 4.54 8.83 16.26
C THR A 70 5.32 7.51 16.18
N ILE A 71 4.63 6.42 15.85
CA ILE A 71 5.24 5.13 15.50
C ILE A 71 5.52 5.18 14.01
N ASP A 72 6.78 5.41 13.68
CA ASP A 72 7.24 5.39 12.30
C ASP A 72 7.18 3.96 11.75
N ILE A 73 6.65 3.82 10.54
CA ILE A 73 6.62 2.54 9.82
C ILE A 73 8.03 2.22 9.37
N PHE A 74 8.75 3.24 8.91
CA PHE A 74 10.14 3.14 8.52
C PHE A 74 10.98 3.97 9.47
N THR A 75 11.88 3.32 10.20
CA THR A 75 12.79 3.98 11.14
C THR A 75 14.22 3.90 10.62
N LEU A 76 14.90 5.02 10.62
CA LEU A 76 16.33 5.10 10.31
C LEU A 76 17.12 4.92 11.61
N LYS A 77 17.96 3.88 11.68
CA LYS A 77 18.80 3.61 12.85
C LYS A 77 20.20 3.23 12.40
N LYS A 78 21.20 4.01 12.85
CA LYS A 78 22.62 3.81 12.53
C LYS A 78 22.85 3.55 11.03
N GLU A 79 22.36 4.48 10.19
CA GLU A 79 22.41 4.45 8.71
C GLU A 79 21.57 3.38 8.01
N TYR A 80 21.05 2.39 8.73
CA TYR A 80 20.19 1.37 8.16
C TYR A 80 18.71 1.71 8.31
N MET A 81 17.96 1.41 7.26
CA MET A 81 16.50 1.57 7.26
C MET A 81 15.85 0.30 7.79
N TYR A 82 14.98 0.46 8.77
CA TYR A 82 14.19 -0.62 9.37
C TYR A 82 12.73 -0.40 9.05
N VAL A 83 11.99 -1.49 8.83
CA VAL A 83 10.53 -1.44 8.77
C VAL A 83 9.90 -2.21 9.91
N ASN A 84 8.86 -1.61 10.49
CA ASN A 84 7.95 -2.30 11.37
C ASN A 84 6.99 -3.14 10.52
N TYR A 85 7.26 -4.44 10.43
CA TYR A 85 6.52 -5.33 9.54
C TYR A 85 5.04 -5.50 9.95
N PRO A 86 4.68 -5.73 11.23
CA PRO A 86 3.28 -5.73 11.66
C PRO A 86 2.50 -4.49 11.24
N LEU A 87 3.11 -3.31 11.38
CA LEU A 87 2.48 -2.04 11.01
C LEU A 87 2.31 -1.93 9.49
N LEU A 88 3.30 -2.37 8.72
CA LEU A 88 3.24 -2.41 7.26
C LEU A 88 2.13 -3.34 6.75
N VAL A 89 1.94 -4.51 7.38
CA VAL A 89 0.86 -5.45 7.07
C VAL A 89 -0.51 -4.85 7.37
N SER A 90 -0.65 -4.18 8.52
CA SER A 90 -1.90 -3.50 8.91
C SER A 90 -2.31 -2.45 7.88
N ILE A 91 -1.37 -1.58 7.47
CA ILE A 91 -1.62 -0.56 6.44
C ILE A 91 -1.97 -1.18 5.09
N ASN A 92 -1.31 -2.28 4.72
CA ASN A 92 -1.62 -2.98 3.47
C ASN A 92 -3.01 -3.61 3.50
N ALA A 93 -3.45 -4.15 4.65
CA ALA A 93 -4.80 -4.66 4.82
C ALA A 93 -5.82 -3.52 4.72
N ASP A 94 -5.57 -2.38 5.37
CA ASP A 94 -6.43 -1.20 5.32
C ASP A 94 -6.59 -0.66 3.89
N LEU A 95 -5.47 -0.53 3.15
CA LEU A 95 -5.46 -0.14 1.74
C LEU A 95 -6.21 -1.13 0.82
N GLN A 96 -6.13 -2.43 1.11
CA GLN A 96 -6.90 -3.43 0.36
C GLN A 96 -8.40 -3.31 0.64
N LEU A 97 -8.75 -3.06 1.90
CA LEU A 97 -10.13 -2.98 2.37
C LEU A 97 -10.82 -1.72 1.82
N GLU A 98 -10.12 -0.58 1.79
CA GLU A 98 -10.59 0.67 1.18
C GLU A 98 -10.87 0.47 -0.32
N ASN A 99 -9.92 -0.13 -1.06
CA ASN A 99 -10.09 -0.36 -2.50
C ASN A 99 -11.24 -1.34 -2.81
N ASN A 100 -11.44 -2.38 -1.99
CA ASN A 100 -12.56 -3.29 -2.16
C ASN A 100 -13.91 -2.62 -1.85
N LYS A 101 -13.97 -1.76 -0.83
CA LYS A 101 -15.16 -0.96 -0.51
C LYS A 101 -15.55 0.00 -1.62
N PHE A 102 -14.60 0.49 -2.42
CA PHE A 102 -14.90 1.32 -3.59
C PHE A 102 -15.35 0.50 -4.81
N LEU A 103 -14.78 -0.68 -5.05
CA LEU A 103 -15.12 -1.50 -6.21
C LEU A 103 -16.51 -2.14 -6.11
N LEU A 104 -16.90 -2.60 -4.91
CA LEU A 104 -18.23 -3.22 -4.70
C LEU A 104 -19.42 -2.35 -5.14
N PRO A 105 -19.57 -1.09 -4.71
CA PRO A 105 -20.67 -0.24 -5.13
C PRO A 105 -20.62 0.12 -6.61
N ILE A 106 -19.43 0.24 -7.21
CA ILE A 106 -19.27 0.46 -8.65
C ILE A 106 -19.81 -0.74 -9.44
N TRP A 107 -19.50 -1.97 -9.00
CA TRP A 107 -20.02 -3.19 -9.61
C TRP A 107 -21.53 -3.31 -9.49
N ILE A 108 -22.08 -3.00 -8.31
CA ILE A 108 -23.54 -3.01 -8.09
C ILE A 108 -24.21 -1.95 -8.98
N SER A 109 -23.65 -0.75 -9.05
CA SER A 109 -24.20 0.33 -9.87
C SER A 109 -24.12 0.01 -11.37
N SER A 110 -23.02 -0.61 -11.80
CA SER A 110 -22.85 -1.07 -13.18
C SER A 110 -23.85 -2.18 -13.54
N ALA A 111 -24.07 -3.14 -12.66
CA ALA A 111 -25.06 -4.20 -12.87
C ALA A 111 -26.49 -3.61 -12.97
N ALA A 112 -26.83 -2.68 -12.08
CA ALA A 112 -28.12 -1.98 -12.13
C ALA A 112 -28.32 -1.20 -13.44
N LEU A 113 -27.27 -0.53 -13.93
CA LEU A 113 -27.30 0.20 -15.19
C LEU A 113 -27.59 -0.74 -16.38
N VAL A 114 -26.96 -1.92 -16.40
CA VAL A 114 -27.18 -2.92 -17.47
C VAL A 114 -28.61 -3.42 -17.46
N VAL A 115 -29.15 -3.76 -16.28
CA VAL A 115 -30.55 -4.21 -16.15
C VAL A 115 -31.51 -3.11 -16.61
N ALA A 116 -31.27 -1.85 -16.23
CA ALA A 116 -32.08 -0.72 -16.66
C ALA A 116 -32.04 -0.51 -18.18
N ALA A 117 -30.85 -0.61 -18.80
CA ALA A 117 -30.68 -0.47 -20.24
C ALA A 117 -31.43 -1.56 -21.01
N ILE A 118 -31.38 -2.81 -20.55
CA ILE A 118 -32.12 -3.93 -21.15
C ILE A 118 -33.63 -3.66 -21.06
N GLY A 119 -34.13 -3.20 -19.92
CA GLY A 119 -35.55 -2.88 -19.75
C GLY A 119 -36.06 -1.80 -20.70
N VAL A 120 -35.28 -0.72 -20.87
CA VAL A 120 -35.61 0.35 -21.85
C VAL A 120 -35.59 -0.19 -23.28
N TRP A 121 -34.61 -1.04 -23.60
CA TRP A 121 -34.48 -1.62 -24.93
C TRP A 121 -35.65 -2.55 -25.30
N VAL A 122 -36.07 -3.42 -24.37
CA VAL A 122 -37.26 -4.28 -24.54
C VAL A 122 -38.54 -3.46 -24.72
N LYS A 123 -38.68 -2.36 -23.96
CA LYS A 123 -39.81 -1.41 -24.09
C LYS A 123 -39.85 -0.68 -25.42
N PHE A 124 -38.73 -0.47 -26.08
CA PHE A 124 -38.67 0.22 -27.37
C PHE A 124 -38.97 -0.73 -28.55
N THR A 125 -38.69 -2.02 -28.38
CA THR A 125 -38.90 -3.02 -29.44
C THR A 125 -40.27 -3.70 -29.43
N THR A 126 -41.04 -3.54 -28.34
CA THR A 126 -42.42 -4.06 -28.18
C THR A 126 -43.42 -2.94 -28.41
#